data_AF-A0A0L9UWN5-F1
#
_entry.id   AF-A0A0L9UWN5-F1
#
_cell.length_a   1.000
_cell.length_b   1.000
_cell.length_c   1.000
_cell.angle_alpha   90.00
_cell.angle_beta   90.00
_cell.angle_gamma   90.00
#
_symmetry.space_group_name_H-M   'P 1'
#
loop_
_entity.id
_entity.type
_entity.pdbx_description
1 polymer ?
#
loop_
_entity_poly.entity_id
_entity_poly.type
_entity_poly.pdbx_seq_one_letter_code
_entity_poly.pdbx_strand_id
1 'polypeptide(L)'
;MTWLSSLGEIKVDWGQLIMKVVHGGREVEVKGDPSLTRRVVTPEALIKEKGIEMMSLVWSLSQTELVDEKTEESGLMQEEEVELEQILSAFEGVFRDPKASHPRGEWITESL
;
A
#
# COMPACT_ATOMS: atom_id res chain seq x y z
N MET A 1 29.27 -6.62 -21.62
CA MET A 1 28.08 -5.98 -22.21
C MET A 1 28.40 -5.36 -23.59
N THR A 2 29.06 -6.09 -24.50
CA THR A 2 29.52 -5.53 -25.80
C THR A 2 28.61 -5.88 -26.98
N TRP A 3 27.77 -6.90 -26.84
CA TRP A 3 26.91 -7.40 -27.91
C TRP A 3 25.64 -6.55 -28.10
N LEU A 4 25.07 -5.99 -27.02
CA LEU A 4 23.92 -5.07 -27.13
C LEU A 4 24.31 -3.77 -27.83
N SER A 5 25.50 -3.24 -27.55
CA SER A 5 26.03 -2.04 -28.21
C SER A 5 26.33 -2.25 -29.69
N SER A 6 26.49 -3.50 -30.16
CA SER A 6 26.72 -3.78 -31.58
C SER A 6 25.44 -3.85 -32.41
N LEU A 7 24.26 -3.67 -31.80
CA LEU A 7 22.97 -3.77 -32.49
C LEU A 7 22.57 -2.50 -33.25
N GLY A 8 23.17 -1.35 -32.93
CA GLY A 8 22.85 -0.07 -33.58
C GLY A 8 21.43 0.41 -33.28
N GLU A 9 20.76 1.00 -34.28
CA GLU A 9 19.34 1.37 -34.18
C GLU A 9 18.44 0.14 -34.27
N ILE A 10 17.59 -0.06 -33.27
CA ILE A 10 16.65 -1.17 -33.17
C ILE A 10 15.22 -0.67 -33.08
N LYS A 11 14.29 -1.43 -33.67
CA LYS A 11 12.85 -1.22 -33.52
C LYS A 11 12.32 -2.18 -32.47
N VAL A 12 11.60 -1.65 -31.50
CA VAL A 12 10.97 -2.42 -30.43
C VAL A 12 9.47 -2.15 -30.48
N ASP A 13 8.67 -3.20 -30.49
CA ASP A 13 7.24 -3.11 -30.21
C ASP A 13 7.05 -3.05 -28.69
N TRP A 14 6.87 -1.86 -28.16
CA TRP A 14 6.66 -1.64 -26.73
C TRP A 14 5.28 -2.07 -26.24
N GLY A 15 4.30 -2.24 -27.13
CA GLY A 15 2.97 -2.75 -26.78
C GLY A 15 2.99 -4.26 -26.51
N GLN A 16 3.79 -4.99 -27.28
CA GLN A 16 3.97 -6.44 -27.12
C GLN A 16 5.25 -6.82 -26.36
N LEU A 17 6.12 -5.84 -26.07
CA LEU A 17 7.47 -6.01 -25.55
C LEU A 17 8.32 -6.97 -26.41
N ILE A 18 8.24 -6.81 -27.73
CA ILE A 18 8.98 -7.65 -28.69
C ILE A 18 10.06 -6.81 -29.37
N MET A 19 11.31 -7.27 -29.28
CA MET A 19 12.42 -6.78 -30.06
C MET A 19 12.85 -7.85 -31.07
N LYS A 20 12.95 -7.46 -32.35
CA LYS A 20 13.50 -8.32 -33.40
C LYS A 20 14.78 -7.70 -33.93
N VAL A 21 15.86 -8.48 -33.96
CA VAL A 21 17.14 -8.01 -34.46
C VAL A 21 17.83 -9.09 -35.30
N VAL A 22 18.53 -8.68 -36.35
CA VAL A 22 19.34 -9.60 -37.16
C VAL A 22 20.75 -9.58 -36.61
N HIS A 23 21.20 -10.72 -36.09
CA HIS A 23 22.55 -10.92 -35.60
C HIS A 23 23.20 -12.12 -36.30
N GLY A 24 24.34 -11.89 -36.97
CA GLY A 24 25.04 -12.96 -37.70
C GLY A 24 24.21 -13.60 -38.83
N GLY A 25 23.33 -12.82 -39.48
CA GLY A 25 22.47 -13.31 -40.56
C GLY A 25 21.23 -14.09 -40.09
N ARG A 26 20.98 -14.19 -38.79
CA ARG A 26 19.78 -14.82 -38.22
C ARG A 26 18.93 -13.78 -37.50
N GLU A 27 17.62 -13.87 -37.66
CA GLU A 27 16.68 -13.09 -36.86
C GLU A 27 16.61 -13.69 -35.45
N VAL A 28 16.77 -12.85 -34.45
CA VAL A 28 16.64 -13.16 -33.03
C VAL A 28 15.50 -12.33 -32.48
N GLU A 29 14.55 -13.01 -31.83
CA GLU A 29 13.42 -12.37 -31.16
C GLU A 29 13.64 -12.39 -29.64
N VAL A 30 13.59 -11.22 -29.01
CA VAL A 30 13.64 -11.06 -27.56
C VAL A 30 12.26 -10.62 -27.10
N LYS A 31 11.65 -11.41 -26.20
CA LYS A 31 10.37 -11.09 -25.58
C LYS A 31 10.58 -10.63 -24.15
N GLY A 32 10.00 -9.50 -23.80
CA GLY A 32 9.82 -9.08 -22.42
C GLY A 32 8.67 -9.82 -21.74
N ASP A 33 8.51 -9.59 -20.44
CA ASP A 33 7.36 -10.09 -19.68
C ASP A 33 6.13 -9.19 -19.92
N PRO A 34 5.05 -9.68 -20.56
CA PRO A 34 3.86 -8.89 -20.84
C PRO A 34 3.17 -8.33 -19.59
N SER A 35 3.38 -8.92 -18.41
CA SER A 35 2.83 -8.43 -17.15
C SER A 35 3.43 -7.09 -16.71
N LEU A 36 4.61 -6.74 -17.23
CA LEU A 36 5.29 -5.47 -16.96
C LEU A 36 4.84 -4.33 -17.88
N THR A 37 3.92 -4.60 -18.82
CA THR A 37 3.36 -3.53 -19.66
C THR A 37 2.43 -2.63 -18.86
N ARG A 38 2.45 -1.33 -19.18
CA ARG A 38 1.47 -0.38 -18.63
C ARG A 38 0.08 -0.75 -19.14
N ARG A 39 -0.79 -1.17 -18.24
CA ARG A 39 -2.19 -1.51 -18.57
C ARG A 39 -3.10 -0.32 -18.26
N VAL A 40 -4.02 -0.02 -19.18
CA VAL A 40 -5.13 0.87 -18.86
C VAL A 40 -6.11 0.06 -18.02
N VAL A 41 -6.35 0.54 -16.81
CA VAL A 41 -7.26 -0.06 -15.84
C VAL A 41 -8.34 0.98 -15.53
N THR A 42 -9.56 0.52 -15.29
CA THR A 42 -10.65 1.43 -14.91
C THR A 42 -10.43 1.92 -13.48
N PRO A 43 -10.99 3.08 -13.09
CA PRO A 43 -10.90 3.56 -11.72
C PRO A 43 -11.41 2.53 -10.69
N GLU A 44 -12.45 1.77 -11.01
CA GLU A 44 -13.02 0.74 -10.14
C GLU A 44 -12.05 -0.44 -9.94
N ALA A 45 -11.36 -0.84 -11.02
CA ALA A 45 -10.35 -1.89 -10.96
C ALA A 45 -9.15 -1.46 -10.09
N LEU A 46 -8.72 -0.20 -10.20
CA LEU A 46 -7.66 0.36 -9.37
C LEU A 46 -8.06 0.41 -7.88
N ILE A 47 -9.28 0.87 -7.58
CA ILE A 47 -9.79 0.91 -6.20
C ILE A 47 -9.84 -0.51 -5.61
N LYS A 48 -10.28 -1.50 -6.39
CA LYS A 48 -10.31 -2.90 -5.98
C LYS A 48 -8.90 -3.45 -5.71
N GLU A 49 -7.94 -3.15 -6.57
CA GLU A 49 -6.53 -3.53 -6.41
C GLU A 49 -5.93 -2.92 -5.13
N LYS A 50 -6.21 -1.64 -4.87
CA LYS A 50 -5.81 -0.96 -3.63
C LYS A 50 -6.48 -1.54 -2.39
N GLY A 51 -7.74 -1.96 -2.49
CA GLY A 51 -8.43 -2.69 -1.43
C GLY A 51 -7.75 -4.02 -1.10
N ILE A 52 -7.35 -4.78 -2.13
CA ILE A 52 -6.63 -6.05 -1.96
C ILE A 52 -5.26 -5.84 -1.32
N GLU A 53 -4.49 -4.84 -1.78
CA GLU A 53 -3.19 -4.47 -1.22
C GLU A 53 -3.32 -4.11 0.27
N MET A 54 -4.30 -3.27 0.62
CA MET A 54 -4.57 -2.88 2.00
C MET A 54 -5.00 -4.07 2.87
N MET A 55 -5.90 -4.93 2.39
CA MET A 55 -6.30 -6.13 3.13
C MET A 55 -5.14 -7.10 3.33
N SER A 56 -4.26 -7.25 2.33
CA SER A 56 -3.05 -8.08 2.46
C SER A 56 -2.11 -7.53 3.51
N LEU A 57 -1.93 -6.21 3.58
CA LEU A 57 -1.11 -5.57 4.61
C LEU A 57 -1.71 -5.76 6.00
N VAL A 58 -3.02 -5.53 6.17
CA VAL A 58 -3.73 -5.75 7.44
C VAL A 58 -3.59 -7.21 7.89
N TRP A 59 -3.78 -8.16 6.97
CA TRP A 59 -3.60 -9.59 7.25
C TRP A 59 -2.16 -9.91 7.65
N SER A 60 -1.16 -9.41 6.90
CA SER A 60 0.24 -9.64 7.25
C SER A 60 0.61 -9.06 8.63
N LEU A 61 0.05 -7.91 8.99
CA LEU A 61 0.28 -7.27 10.29
C LEU A 61 -0.48 -7.99 11.43
N SER A 62 -1.71 -8.46 11.20
CA SER A 62 -2.41 -9.28 12.19
C SER A 62 -1.68 -10.61 12.45
N GLN A 63 -1.04 -11.18 11.42
CA GLN A 63 -0.20 -12.36 11.60
C GLN A 63 1.08 -12.06 12.38
N THR A 64 1.65 -10.84 12.28
CA THR A 64 2.81 -10.47 13.13
C THR A 64 2.45 -10.36 14.60
N GLU A 65 1.23 -9.91 14.93
CA GLU A 65 0.72 -9.89 16.30
C GLU A 65 0.50 -11.31 16.86
N LEU A 66 0.06 -12.26 16.02
CA LEU A 66 -0.15 -13.66 16.41
C LEU A 66 1.13 -14.51 16.45
N VAL A 67 2.23 -14.05 15.84
CA VAL A 67 3.53 -14.73 15.91
C VAL A 67 4.25 -14.41 17.23
N ASP A 68 3.90 -13.30 17.88
CA ASP A 68 4.44 -12.93 19.20
C ASP A 68 3.86 -13.80 20.33
N GLU A 69 2.66 -14.35 20.15
CA GLU A 69 2.01 -15.26 21.13
C GLU A 69 2.69 -16.63 21.28
N LYS A 70 3.68 -16.97 20.44
CA LYS A 70 4.50 -18.18 20.65
C LYS A 70 5.79 -17.94 21.43
N THR A 71 6.10 -16.70 21.81
CA THR A 71 7.32 -16.42 22.57
C THR A 71 7.07 -16.07 24.03
N GLU A 72 5.95 -15.47 24.45
CA GLU A 72 5.79 -15.14 25.88
C GLU A 72 4.40 -15.48 26.44
N GLU A 73 4.31 -16.67 27.02
CA GLU A 73 3.44 -16.90 28.18
C GLU A 73 4.00 -16.11 29.37
N SER A 74 3.87 -14.79 29.33
CA SER A 74 4.01 -13.92 30.49
C SER A 74 2.93 -12.86 30.38
N GLY A 75 1.83 -13.09 31.10
CA GLY A 75 0.91 -12.00 31.42
C GLY A 75 1.69 -10.87 32.10
N LEU A 76 1.17 -9.65 32.00
CA LEU A 76 1.75 -8.46 32.63
C LEU A 76 2.08 -8.76 34.10
N MET A 77 3.29 -8.42 34.54
CA MET A 77 3.58 -8.41 35.97
C MET A 77 2.68 -7.34 36.62
N GLN A 78 2.23 -7.58 37.86
CA GLN A 78 1.27 -6.70 38.57
C GLN A 78 1.61 -5.20 38.51
N GLU A 79 2.90 -4.87 38.45
CA GLU A 79 3.39 -3.49 38.39
C GLU A 79 3.11 -2.84 37.01
N GLU A 80 3.21 -3.61 35.92
CA GLU A 80 2.92 -3.16 34.55
C GLU A 80 1.41 -2.99 34.34
N GLU A 81 0.59 -3.84 34.96
CA GLU A 81 -0.88 -3.71 34.95
C GLU A 81 -1.32 -2.41 35.64
N VAL A 82 -0.73 -2.09 36.79
CA VAL A 82 -1.00 -0.86 37.53
C VAL A 82 -0.54 0.39 36.76
N GLU A 83 0.61 0.33 36.08
CA GLU A 83 1.10 1.44 35.25
C GLU A 83 0.21 1.67 34.03
N LEU A 84 -0.21 0.59 33.37
CA LEU A 84 -1.12 0.67 32.23
C LEU A 84 -2.49 1.24 32.61
N GLU A 85 -3.05 0.84 33.76
CA GLU A 85 -4.30 1.42 34.28
C GLU A 85 -4.17 2.93 34.54
N GLN A 86 -3.04 3.39 35.07
CA GLN A 86 -2.79 4.82 35.29
C GLN A 86 -2.72 5.60 33.98
N ILE A 87 -2.06 5.05 32.96
CA ILE A 87 -1.97 5.65 31.63
C ILE A 87 -3.37 5.71 30.98
N LEU A 88 -4.10 4.60 30.98
CA LEU A 88 -5.45 4.55 30.40
C LEU A 88 -6.40 5.52 31.09
N SER A 89 -6.29 5.67 32.41
CA SER A 89 -7.06 6.66 33.18
C SER A 89 -6.68 8.10 32.81
N ALA A 90 -5.38 8.40 32.68
CA ALA A 90 -4.90 9.73 32.33
C ALA A 90 -5.36 10.20 30.94
N PHE A 91 -5.51 9.26 30.00
CA PHE A 91 -5.87 9.53 28.60
C PHE A 91 -7.32 9.18 28.23
N GLU A 92 -8.19 8.90 29.20
CA GLU A 92 -9.60 8.50 28.98
C GLU A 92 -10.35 9.49 28.07
N GLY A 93 -10.03 10.79 28.15
CA GLY A 93 -10.64 11.84 27.34
C GLY A 93 -10.36 11.74 25.84
N VAL A 94 -9.29 11.06 25.42
CA VAL A 94 -8.93 10.84 24.01
C VAL A 94 -9.90 9.86 23.34
N PHE A 95 -10.44 8.91 24.12
CA PHE A 95 -11.35 7.87 23.64
C PHE A 95 -12.83 8.30 23.68
N ARG A 96 -13.13 9.50 24.18
CA ARG A 96 -14.47 10.07 24.13
C ARG A 96 -14.67 10.78 22.80
N ASP A 97 -15.86 10.61 22.21
CA ASP A 97 -16.23 11.36 21.01
C ASP A 97 -15.99 12.87 21.23
N PRO A 98 -15.33 13.56 20.30
CA PRO A 98 -15.10 14.98 20.43
C PRO A 98 -16.46 15.67 20.54
N LYS A 99 -16.76 16.23 21.72
CA LYS A 99 -17.96 17.06 21.88
C LYS A 99 -17.78 18.23 20.92
N ALA A 100 -18.64 18.28 19.91
CA ALA A 100 -18.72 19.39 18.96
C ALA A 100 -18.91 20.69 19.76
N SER A 101 -17.81 21.40 20.00
CA SER A 101 -17.83 22.75 20.54
C SER A 101 -18.04 23.68 19.35
N HIS A 102 -19.29 23.75 18.87
CA HIS A 102 -19.70 24.91 18.09
C HIS A 102 -19.81 26.11 19.05
N PRO A 103 -18.97 27.16 18.90
CA PRO A 103 -19.26 28.42 19.56
C PRO A 103 -20.55 28.96 18.92
N ARG A 104 -21.46 29.43 19.77
CA ARG A 104 -22.62 30.24 19.35
C ARG A 104 -22.10 31.45 18.56
N GLY A 105 -22.09 31.32 17.24
CA GLY A 105 -21.91 32.40 16.29
C GLY A 105 -23.26 32.64 15.63
N GLU A 106 -23.85 33.78 15.97
CA GLU A 106 -25.04 34.35 15.35
C GLU A 106 -24.89 34.35 13.82
N TRP A 107 -25.86 33.77 13.12
CA TRP A 107 -26.14 34.17 11.75
C TRP A 107 -27.50 34.86 11.78
N ILE A 108 -27.46 36.18 11.98
CA ILE A 108 -28.48 37.04 11.39
C ILE A 108 -28.16 37.08 9.90
N THR A 109 -29.01 36.49 9.09
CA THR A 109 -29.17 36.93 7.71
C THR A 109 -30.64 37.16 7.47
N GLU A 110 -30.96 38.42 7.21
CA GLU A 110 -32.27 38.97 6.90
C GLU A 110 -33.01 38.17 5.83
N SER A 111 -34.31 38.08 6.03
CA SER A 111 -35.28 37.65 5.03
C SER A 111 -35.38 38.71 3.93
N LEU A 112 -35.37 38.26 2.67
CA LEU A 112 -36.07 38.90 1.56
C LEU A 112 -37.13 37.92 1.06
#